data_AF-A0A6B3G2N6-F1
#
_entry.id   AF-A0A6B3G2N6-F1
#
_cell.length_a   1.000
_cell.length_b   1.000
_cell.length_c   1.000
_cell.angle_alpha   90.00
_cell.angle_beta   90.00
_cell.angle_gamma   90.00
#
_symmetry.space_group_name_H-M   'P 1'
#
loop_
_entity.id
_entity.type
_entity.pdbx_description
1 polymer ?
#
loop_
_entity_poly.entity_id
_entity_poly.type
_entity_poly.pdbx_seq_one_letter_code
_entity_poly.pdbx_strand_id
1 'polypeptide(L)' 'TQLDRLVTLRGMTESDARARMAAQATREERRAVADLIVDNDGPREALDARVREVWDELVRRAADAG' A
#
# COMPACT_ATOMS: atom_id res chain seq x y z
N THR A 1 10.48 8.11 -2.74
CA THR A 1 10.57 6.70 -2.28
C THR A 1 9.92 6.56 -0.91
N GLN A 2 9.72 5.35 -0.35
CA GLN A 2 9.18 5.20 1.00
C GLN A 2 10.04 5.92 2.06
N LEU A 3 11.37 5.79 1.96
CA LEU A 3 12.31 6.46 2.86
C LEU A 3 12.14 7.98 2.84
N ASP A 4 12.15 8.56 1.63
CA ASP A 4 11.99 10.00 1.44
C ASP A 4 10.69 10.52 2.08
N ARG A 5 9.55 9.85 1.85
CA ARG A 5 8.27 10.24 2.47
C ARG A 5 8.29 10.17 4.00
N LEU A 6 9.00 9.22 4.60
CA LEU A 6 9.11 9.10 6.05
C LEU A 6 9.95 10.23 6.65
N VAL A 7 11.02 10.64 5.98
CA VAL A 7 11.90 11.71 6.45
C VAL A 7 11.26 13.08 6.21
N THR A 8 10.85 13.37 4.98
CA THR A 8 10.45 14.73 4.58
C THR A 8 9.04 15.09 5.01
N LEU A 9 8.08 14.16 4.86
CA LEU A 9 6.66 14.45 5.14
C LEU A 9 6.26 14.11 6.57
N ARG A 10 6.98 13.18 7.23
CA ARG A 10 6.65 12.71 8.58
C ARG A 10 7.71 13.06 9.62
N GLY A 11 8.78 13.77 9.23
CA GLY A 11 9.79 14.28 10.15
C GLY A 11 10.62 13.20 10.86
N MET A 12 10.69 11.98 10.34
CA MET A 12 11.50 10.92 10.94
C MET A 12 12.99 11.17 10.68
N THR A 13 13.85 10.75 11.61
CA THR A 13 15.27 10.60 11.29
C THR A 13 15.44 9.51 10.23
N GLU A 14 16.49 9.61 9.41
CA GLU A 14 16.77 8.57 8.40
C GLU A 14 16.98 7.19 9.04
N SER A 15 17.65 7.15 10.19
CA SER A 15 17.87 5.91 10.96
C SER A 15 16.56 5.27 11.38
N ASP A 16 15.64 6.05 11.97
CA ASP A 16 14.33 5.53 12.40
C ASP A 16 13.49 5.08 11.20
N ALA A 17 13.55 5.82 10.08
CA ALA A 17 12.84 5.47 8.86
C ALA A 17 13.35 4.13 8.27
N ARG A 18 14.67 3.93 8.26
CA ARG A 18 15.29 2.66 7.82
C ARG A 18 14.96 1.51 8.77
N ALA A 19 15.04 1.72 10.09
CA ALA A 19 14.66 0.71 11.08
C ALA A 19 13.19 0.31 10.93
N ARG A 20 12.30 1.28 10.74
CA ARG A 20 10.88 1.03 10.47
C ARG A 20 10.66 0.23 9.19
N MET A 21 11.36 0.56 8.11
CA MET A 21 11.26 -0.18 6.85
C MET A 21 11.78 -1.62 6.99
N ALA A 22 12.87 -1.82 7.72
CA ALA A 22 13.46 -3.14 7.95
C ALA A 22 12.59 -4.05 8.84
N ALA A 23 11.78 -3.47 9.73
CA ALA A 23 10.83 -4.22 10.55
C ALA A 23 9.59 -4.71 9.78
N GLN A 24 9.38 -4.26 8.54
CA GLN A 24 8.27 -4.69 7.69
C GLN A 24 8.66 -5.90 6.85
N ALA A 25 7.71 -6.78 6.54
CA ALA A 25 7.88 -7.79 5.50
C ALA A 25 8.29 -7.12 4.18
N THR A 26 9.10 -7.80 3.37
CA THR A 26 9.55 -7.33 2.06
C THR A 26 8.38 -7.12 1.09
N ARG A 27 8.63 -6.41 -0.02
CA ARG A 27 7.59 -6.15 -1.01
C ARG A 27 7.14 -7.46 -1.67
N GLU A 28 8.07 -8.39 -1.84
CA GLU A 28 7.88 -9.72 -2.40
C GLU A 28 7.01 -10.59 -1.48
N GLU A 29 7.34 -10.66 -0.19
CA GLU A 29 6.55 -11.40 0.81
C GLU A 29 5.13 -10.88 0.92
N ARG A 30 4.95 -9.55 0.97
CA ARG A 30 3.60 -8.95 1.01
C ARG A 30 2.78 -9.28 -0.24
N ARG A 31 3.41 -9.35 -1.41
CA ARG A 31 2.71 -9.70 -2.67
C ARG A 31 2.35 -11.16 -2.75
N ALA A 32 3.20 -12.04 -2.21
CA ALA A 32 2.96 -13.49 -2.24
C ALA A 32 1.66 -13.89 -1.53
N VAL A 33 1.21 -13.08 -0.56
CA VAL A 33 0.02 -13.35 0.26
C VAL A 33 -1.15 -12.41 -0.03
N ALA A 34 -1.02 -11.50 -1.00
CA ALA A 34 -2.04 -10.49 -1.27
C ALA A 34 -3.06 -10.99 -2.31
N ASP A 35 -4.35 -10.95 -1.96
CA ASP A 35 -5.44 -11.19 -2.91
C ASP A 35 -5.61 -10.03 -3.90
N LEU A 36 -5.32 -8.81 -3.45
CA LEU A 36 -5.50 -7.58 -4.19
C LEU A 36 -4.35 -6.61 -3.89
N ILE A 37 -3.87 -5.91 -4.92
CA ILE A 37 -2.81 -4.91 -4.82
C ILE A 37 -3.35 -3.55 -5.28
N VAL A 38 -3.12 -2.54 -4.45
CA VAL A 38 -3.36 -1.12 -4.76
C VAL A 38 -2.01 -0.43 -4.89
N ASP A 39 -1.68 0.04 -6.09
CA ASP A 39 -0.50 0.87 -6.31
C ASP A 39 -0.82 2.33 -5.90
N ASN A 40 0.06 2.92 -5.11
CA ASN A 40 -0.04 4.29 -4.58
C ASN A 40 1.22 5.11 -4.86
N ASP A 41 2.01 4.70 -5.85
CA ASP A 41 3.19 5.45 -6.29
C ASP A 41 2.86 6.44 -7.44
N GLY A 42 1.62 6.47 -7.94
CA GLY A 42 1.13 7.37 -8.99
C GLY A 42 0.36 8.61 -8.48
N PRO A 43 -0.23 9.42 -9.40
CA PRO A 43 -1.06 10.56 -9.06
C PRO A 43 -2.30 10.18 -8.23
N ARG A 44 -2.80 11.13 -7.43
CA ARG A 44 -3.96 10.89 -6.54
C ARG A 44 -5.22 10.51 -7.32
N GLU A 45 -5.40 11.06 -8.51
CA GLU A 45 -6.53 10.81 -9.39
C GLU A 45 -6.54 9.36 -9.89
N ALA A 46 -5.35 8.81 -10.21
CA ALA A 46 -5.20 7.41 -10.59
C ALA A 46 -5.48 6.47 -9.41
N LEU A 47 -5.05 6.84 -8.20
CA LEU A 47 -5.34 6.08 -6.99
C LEU A 47 -6.85 6.03 -6.71
N ASP A 48 -7.55 7.15 -6.86
CA ASP A 48 -8.99 7.25 -6.58
C ASP A 48 -9.82 6.31 -7.48
N ALA A 49 -9.52 6.27 -8.78
CA ALA A 49 -10.11 5.28 -9.68
C ALA A 49 -9.79 3.84 -9.25
N ARG A 50 -8.51 3.56 -8.94
CA ARG A 50 -8.08 2.22 -8.53
C ARG A 50 -8.74 1.73 -7.24
N VAL A 51 -8.95 2.63 -6.28
CA VAL A 51 -9.62 2.31 -5.01
C VAL A 51 -11.09 1.95 -5.25
N ARG A 52 -11.79 2.65 -6.16
CA ARG A 52 -13.17 2.30 -6.52
C ARG A 52 -13.28 0.90 -7.12
N GLU A 53 -12.40 0.56 -8.07
CA GLU A 53 -12.37 -0.77 -8.69
C GLU A 53 -12.17 -1.89 -7.65
N VAL A 54 -11.24 -1.69 -6.72
CA VAL A 54 -10.96 -2.66 -5.64
C VAL A 54 -12.15 -2.77 -4.70
N TRP A 55 -12.81 -1.66 -4.38
CA TRP A 55 -14.01 -1.67 -3.54
C TRP A 55 -15.14 -2.46 -4.19
N ASP A 56 -15.43 -2.22 -5.47
CA ASP A 56 -16.48 -2.94 -6.20
C ASP A 56 -16.19 -4.44 -6.27
N GLU A 57 -14.92 -4.84 -6.41
CA GLU A 57 -14.50 -6.23 -6.34
C GLU A 57 -14.74 -6.85 -4.98
N LEU A 58 -14.41 -6.15 -3.89
CA LEU A 58 -14.66 -6.62 -2.53
C LEU A 58 -16.15 -6.81 -2.26
N VAL A 59 -17.00 -5.89 -2.74
CA VAL A 59 -18.46 -5.99 -2.63
C VAL A 59 -18.99 -7.21 -3.39
N ARG A 60 -18.51 -7.47 -4.61
CA ARG A 60 -18.90 -8.68 -5.37
C ARG A 60 -18.48 -9.97 -4.65
N ARG A 61 -17.23 -10.07 -4.20
CA ARG A 61 -16.73 -11.25 -3.47
C ARG A 61 -17.53 -11.51 -2.19
N ALA A 62 -17.93 -10.46 -1.49
CA ALA A 62 -18.74 -10.59 -0.30
C ALA A 62 -20.16 -11.10 -0.61
N ALA A 63 -20.74 -10.71 -1.75
CA ALA A 63 -22.04 -11.19 -2.20
C ALA A 63 -22.00 -12.67 -2.64
N ASP A 64 -20.93 -13.09 -3.32
CA ASP A 64 -20.76 -14.46 -3.80
C ASP A 64 -20.40 -15.47 -2.69
N ALA A 65 -19.98 -14.98 -1.52
CA ALA A 65 -19.60 -15.78 -0.37
C ALA A 65 -20.77 -16.12 0.57
N GLY A 66 -21.96 -15.56 0.33
CA GLY A 66 -23.20 -15.82 1.09
C GLY A 66 -24.14 -16.78 0.38
#